data_AF-A0A1Q6SMF4-F1
#
_entry.id   AF-A0A1Q6SMF4-F1
#
_cell.length_a   1.000
_cell.length_b   1.000
_cell.length_c   1.000
_cell.angle_alpha   90.00
_cell.angle_beta   90.00
_cell.angle_gamma   90.00
#
_symmetry.space_group_name_H-M   'P 1'
#
loop_
_entity.id
_entity.type
_entity.pdbx_description
1 polymer ?
#
loop_
_entity_poly.entity_id
_entity_poly.type
_entity_poly.pdbx_seq_one_letter_code
_entity_poly.pdbx_strand_id
1 'polypeptide(L)'
;YSADAYGYMESFCRMKNVVWSITGSSGFRAGNEEKFICHLAEKYPNVTGAFADDFLGGGSIPEEKRKLVSDIRRTLDTACRPLSMWLTVYGQDLETCDTSVYDLFDVLTLWSRHYEELNRLPERFELLERKFPRQKKLLGIYLYDYPSGEPVPDEYMKLQCGYGLKLLKEHRADGLIFLTNCVMGVGLPSEYWLRDWIDSVKNIEL
;
A
#
# COMPACT_ATOMS: atom_id res chain seq x y z
N TYR A 1 16.86 -9.68 8.93
CA TYR A 1 17.34 -8.63 8.01
C TYR A 1 18.85 -8.50 8.07
N SER A 2 19.48 -8.16 6.95
CA SER A 2 20.95 -7.97 6.85
C SER A 2 21.38 -6.58 7.31
N ALA A 3 22.69 -6.37 7.47
CA ALA A 3 23.27 -5.04 7.71
C ALA A 3 22.86 -4.02 6.63
N ASP A 4 22.62 -4.48 5.40
CA ASP A 4 22.20 -3.64 4.27
C ASP A 4 20.85 -2.98 4.50
N ALA A 5 19.96 -3.59 5.30
CA ALA A 5 18.67 -3.00 5.63
C ALA A 5 18.82 -1.66 6.37
N TYR A 6 19.85 -1.51 7.20
CA TYR A 6 20.15 -0.23 7.83
C TYR A 6 20.65 0.81 6.82
N GLY A 7 21.55 0.41 5.92
CA GLY A 7 22.02 1.29 4.84
C GLY A 7 20.86 1.75 3.94
N TYR A 8 19.91 0.87 3.66
CA TYR A 8 18.69 1.21 2.93
C TYR A 8 17.83 2.21 3.73
N MET A 9 17.64 2.00 5.04
CA MET A 9 16.87 2.91 5.90
C MET A 9 17.43 4.34 5.90
N GLU A 10 18.75 4.52 5.86
CA GLU A 10 19.38 5.85 5.82
C GLU A 10 18.90 6.68 4.62
N SER A 11 18.57 6.04 3.49
CA SER A 11 18.06 6.71 2.30
C SER A 11 16.69 7.37 2.53
N PHE A 12 15.95 6.94 3.56
CA PHE A 12 14.60 7.41 3.87
C PHE A 12 14.54 8.35 5.08
N CYS A 13 15.66 8.72 5.69
CA CYS A 13 15.67 9.63 6.86
C CYS A 13 15.06 11.01 6.60
N ARG A 14 15.00 11.45 5.34
CA ARG A 14 14.36 12.73 4.95
C ARG A 14 12.85 12.61 4.76
N MET A 15 12.31 11.39 4.73
CA MET A 15 10.87 11.15 4.63
C MET A 15 10.21 11.40 5.98
N LYS A 16 9.00 11.98 5.95
CA LYS A 16 8.23 12.27 7.17
C LYS A 16 7.80 10.99 7.89
N ASN A 17 7.37 9.99 7.12
CA ASN A 17 6.89 8.70 7.61
C ASN A 17 7.43 7.60 6.72
N VAL A 18 7.88 6.50 7.32
CA VAL A 18 8.41 5.32 6.65
C VAL A 18 7.73 4.09 7.23
N VAL A 19 7.13 3.30 6.35
CA VAL A 19 6.46 2.05 6.68
C VAL A 19 7.27 0.93 6.02
N TRP A 20 7.64 -0.09 6.79
CA TRP A 20 8.49 -1.17 6.32
C TRP A 20 7.69 -2.41 5.97
N SER A 21 7.99 -3.04 4.84
CA SER A 21 7.29 -4.25 4.46
C SER A 21 7.60 -5.40 5.42
N ILE A 22 6.55 -6.11 5.84
CA ILE A 22 6.64 -7.38 6.60
C ILE A 22 6.46 -8.60 5.69
N THR A 23 6.34 -8.38 4.38
CA THR A 23 6.24 -9.40 3.35
C THR A 23 7.13 -9.04 2.16
N GLY A 24 7.55 -10.05 1.41
CA GLY A 24 8.08 -9.90 0.06
C GLY A 24 7.00 -10.20 -0.97
N SER A 25 7.43 -10.31 -2.23
CA SER A 25 6.58 -10.70 -3.37
C SER A 25 5.69 -11.89 -3.01
N SER A 26 4.42 -11.82 -3.42
CA SER A 26 3.45 -12.91 -3.20
C SER A 26 3.25 -13.26 -1.71
N GLY A 27 3.41 -12.26 -0.82
CA GLY A 27 3.22 -12.43 0.62
C GLY A 27 4.32 -13.25 1.30
N PHE A 28 5.47 -13.46 0.63
CA PHE A 28 6.57 -14.26 1.16
C PHE A 28 7.09 -13.68 2.48
N ARG A 29 7.47 -14.56 3.42
CA ARG A 29 8.07 -14.17 4.70
C ARG A 29 9.20 -15.11 5.08
N ALA A 30 10.31 -14.54 5.53
CA ALA A 30 11.37 -15.27 6.21
C ALA A 30 11.06 -15.46 7.70
N GLY A 31 10.18 -14.63 8.26
CA GLY A 31 9.77 -14.62 9.66
C GLY A 31 10.48 -13.53 10.47
N ASN A 32 9.82 -13.09 11.55
CA ASN A 32 10.33 -12.12 12.52
C ASN A 32 10.50 -10.68 11.98
N GLU A 33 9.88 -10.35 10.85
CA GLU A 33 10.03 -9.05 10.20
C GLU A 33 9.55 -7.90 11.09
N GLU A 34 8.40 -8.08 11.74
CA GLU A 34 7.81 -7.15 12.69
C GLU A 34 8.73 -6.79 13.85
N LYS A 35 9.51 -7.75 14.39
CA LYS A 35 10.47 -7.44 15.48
C LYS A 35 11.59 -6.55 14.98
N PHE A 36 12.05 -6.76 13.75
CA PHE A 36 13.06 -5.90 13.16
C PHE A 36 12.52 -4.48 12.94
N ILE A 37 11.27 -4.33 12.52
CA ILE A 37 10.63 -3.01 12.40
C ILE A 37 10.53 -2.33 13.76
N CYS A 38 10.15 -3.05 14.82
CA CYS A 38 10.15 -2.49 16.18
C CYS A 38 11.54 -1.97 16.58
N HIS A 39 12.60 -2.72 16.27
CA HIS A 39 13.97 -2.30 16.54
C HIS A 39 14.41 -1.10 15.66
N LEU A 40 14.02 -1.08 14.38
CA LEU A 40 14.26 0.09 13.52
C LEU A 40 13.60 1.35 14.08
N ALA A 41 12.39 1.25 14.63
CA ALA A 41 11.66 2.38 15.22
C ALA A 41 12.32 2.96 16.49
N GLU A 42 13.19 2.20 17.17
CA GLU A 42 14.02 2.71 18.26
C GLU A 42 15.10 3.67 17.75
N LYS A 43 15.68 3.34 16.58
CA LYS A 43 16.78 4.10 15.98
C LYS A 43 16.29 5.25 15.09
N TYR A 44 15.21 5.04 14.36
CA TYR A 44 14.71 5.98 13.37
C TYR A 44 13.31 6.47 13.74
N PRO A 45 13.16 7.73 14.20
CA PRO A 45 11.88 8.24 14.68
C PRO A 45 10.82 8.38 13.59
N ASN A 46 11.22 8.38 12.32
CA ASN A 46 10.32 8.44 11.17
C ASN A 46 9.85 7.05 10.69
N VAL A 47 10.26 5.95 11.34
CA VAL A 47 9.64 4.63 11.13
C VAL A 47 8.33 4.58 11.92
N THR A 48 7.23 4.52 11.19
CA THR A 48 5.88 4.69 11.75
C THR A 48 4.98 3.48 11.55
N GLY A 49 5.44 2.44 10.86
CA GLY A 49 4.59 1.29 10.61
C GLY A 49 5.22 0.12 9.87
N ALA A 50 4.37 -0.87 9.66
CA ALA A 50 4.62 -2.11 8.96
C ALA A 50 3.62 -2.27 7.80
N PHE A 51 4.05 -2.83 6.67
CA PHE A 51 3.22 -3.02 5.46
C PHE A 51 3.11 -4.51 5.11
N ALA A 52 1.90 -5.05 5.16
CA ALA A 52 1.57 -6.38 4.68
C ALA A 52 1.16 -6.36 3.20
N ASP A 53 2.14 -6.42 2.31
CA ASP A 53 1.93 -6.47 0.86
C ASP A 53 1.63 -7.90 0.37
N ASP A 54 0.71 -8.05 -0.58
CA ASP A 54 0.23 -9.35 -1.09
C ASP A 54 -0.10 -10.40 0.00
N PHE A 55 -0.49 -9.94 1.20
CA PHE A 55 -0.49 -10.80 2.36
C PHE A 55 -1.79 -11.61 2.53
N LEU A 56 -2.90 -10.99 2.15
CA LEU A 56 -4.25 -11.58 2.15
C LEU A 56 -4.81 -11.55 0.73
N GLY A 57 -5.83 -12.36 0.48
CA GLY A 57 -6.55 -12.40 -0.80
C GLY A 57 -8.05 -12.65 -0.60
N GLY A 58 -8.73 -13.02 -1.68
CA GLY A 58 -10.13 -13.42 -1.62
C GLY A 58 -10.35 -14.75 -0.88
N GLY A 59 -11.58 -14.96 -0.42
CA GLY A 59 -11.98 -16.19 0.26
C GLY A 59 -11.60 -16.26 1.74
N SER A 60 -11.69 -17.47 2.30
CA SER A 60 -11.44 -17.75 3.71
C SER A 60 -9.96 -17.68 4.08
N ILE A 61 -9.64 -17.07 5.21
CA ILE A 61 -8.27 -17.06 5.75
C ILE A 61 -8.06 -18.34 6.58
N PRO A 62 -6.99 -19.12 6.35
CA PRO A 62 -6.67 -20.26 7.21
C PRO A 62 -6.40 -19.85 8.67
N GLU A 63 -6.69 -20.74 9.62
CA GLU A 63 -6.49 -20.44 11.05
C GLU A 63 -5.04 -20.08 11.38
N GLU A 64 -4.06 -20.76 10.78
CA GLU A 64 -2.65 -20.44 11.03
C GLU A 64 -2.28 -19.04 10.53
N LYS A 65 -2.86 -18.61 9.40
CA LYS A 65 -2.68 -17.26 8.88
C LYS A 65 -3.36 -16.21 9.77
N ARG A 66 -4.57 -16.47 10.31
CA ARG A 66 -5.22 -15.57 11.28
C ARG A 66 -4.38 -15.39 12.54
N LYS A 67 -3.85 -16.49 13.06
CA LYS A 67 -2.94 -16.47 14.21
C LYS A 67 -1.68 -15.67 13.90
N LEU A 68 -1.08 -15.87 12.71
CA LEU A 68 0.10 -15.11 12.27
C LEU A 68 -0.18 -13.59 12.22
N VAL A 69 -1.30 -13.15 11.65
CA VAL A 69 -1.68 -11.72 11.62
C VAL A 69 -1.79 -11.17 13.04
N SER A 70 -2.41 -11.93 13.94
CA SER A 70 -2.59 -11.55 15.35
C SER A 70 -1.24 -11.47 16.09
N ASP A 71 -0.34 -12.41 15.83
CA ASP A 71 1.00 -12.42 16.41
C ASP A 71 1.86 -11.24 15.90
N ILE A 72 1.73 -10.88 14.62
CA ILE A 72 2.38 -9.71 14.03
C ILE A 72 1.89 -8.43 14.72
N ARG A 73 0.56 -8.21 14.77
CA ARG A 73 -0.04 -7.03 15.43
C ARG A 73 0.44 -6.90 16.87
N ARG A 74 0.35 -7.99 17.64
CA ARG A 74 0.80 -8.03 19.04
C ARG A 74 2.27 -7.68 19.20
N THR A 75 3.12 -8.06 18.25
CA THR A 75 4.54 -7.71 18.28
C THR A 75 4.78 -6.23 17.93
N LEU A 76 4.04 -5.68 16.98
CA LEU A 76 4.10 -4.24 16.68
C LEU A 76 3.61 -3.39 17.86
N ASP A 77 2.67 -3.90 18.66
CA ASP A 77 2.18 -3.23 19.88
C ASP A 77 3.23 -3.14 21.00
N THR A 78 4.32 -3.93 20.93
CA THR A 78 5.44 -3.83 21.90
C THR A 78 6.52 -2.85 21.47
N ALA A 79 6.36 -2.15 20.34
CA ALA A 79 7.33 -1.17 19.87
C ALA A 79 7.46 0.02 20.84
N CYS A 80 8.57 0.77 20.71
CA CYS A 80 8.83 1.96 21.53
C CYS A 80 7.83 3.11 21.35
N ARG A 81 6.94 3.01 20.35
CA ARG A 81 5.86 3.94 20.02
C ARG A 81 4.79 3.21 19.20
N PRO A 82 3.55 3.72 19.08
CA PRO A 82 2.54 3.11 18.23
C PRO A 82 3.01 3.00 16.77
N LEU A 83 2.97 1.79 16.21
CA LEU A 83 3.26 1.51 14.80
C LEU A 83 1.98 1.09 14.07
N SER A 84 1.70 1.72 12.93
CA SER A 84 0.54 1.37 12.10
C SER A 84 0.79 0.10 11.28
N MET A 85 -0.22 -0.74 11.10
CA MET A 85 -0.17 -1.92 10.24
C MET A 85 -1.00 -1.69 8.97
N TRP A 86 -0.34 -1.73 7.82
CA TRP A 86 -0.91 -1.47 6.50
C TRP A 86 -1.18 -2.78 5.77
N LEU A 87 -2.18 -2.79 4.88
CA LEU A 87 -2.54 -3.95 4.06
C LEU A 87 -2.80 -3.57 2.60
N THR A 88 -2.28 -4.39 1.68
CA THR A 88 -2.70 -4.41 0.27
C THR A 88 -4.05 -5.11 0.12
N VAL A 89 -4.99 -4.46 -0.54
CA VAL A 89 -6.31 -5.01 -0.87
C VAL A 89 -6.54 -4.87 -2.36
N TYR A 90 -6.73 -6.00 -3.06
CA TYR A 90 -7.06 -5.97 -4.48
C TYR A 90 -8.56 -5.82 -4.69
N GLY A 91 -8.94 -4.98 -5.66
CA GLY A 91 -10.35 -4.72 -5.97
C GLY A 91 -11.15 -5.99 -6.28
N GLN A 92 -10.55 -6.99 -6.93
CA GLN A 92 -11.19 -8.26 -7.25
C GLN A 92 -11.48 -9.15 -6.03
N ASP A 93 -10.70 -9.00 -4.96
CA ASP A 93 -10.82 -9.83 -3.75
C ASP A 93 -11.88 -9.25 -2.78
N LEU A 94 -12.25 -7.97 -2.94
CA LEU A 94 -13.12 -7.24 -2.00
C LEU A 94 -14.46 -7.93 -1.73
N GLU A 95 -15.07 -8.54 -2.74
CA GLU A 95 -16.37 -9.19 -2.58
C GLU A 95 -16.28 -10.45 -1.72
N THR A 96 -15.22 -11.24 -1.92
CA THR A 96 -15.07 -12.57 -1.34
C THR A 96 -14.15 -12.62 -0.12
N CYS A 97 -13.43 -11.54 0.19
CA CYS A 97 -12.45 -11.54 1.28
C CYS A 97 -13.13 -11.77 2.64
N ASP A 98 -12.54 -12.68 3.41
CA ASP A 98 -12.81 -12.89 4.83
C ASP A 98 -12.31 -11.69 5.64
N THR A 99 -13.21 -11.08 6.42
CA THR A 99 -12.96 -9.86 7.18
C THR A 99 -12.45 -10.10 8.60
N SER A 100 -12.30 -11.37 9.03
CA SER A 100 -12.05 -11.76 10.43
C SER A 100 -10.81 -11.15 11.07
N VAL A 101 -9.86 -10.64 10.28
CA VAL A 101 -8.61 -10.02 10.78
C VAL A 101 -8.41 -8.57 10.33
N TYR A 102 -9.35 -8.00 9.56
CA TYR A 102 -9.18 -6.64 9.00
C TYR A 102 -9.16 -5.54 10.07
N ASP A 103 -9.75 -5.79 11.23
CA ASP A 103 -9.72 -4.86 12.38
C ASP A 103 -8.34 -4.74 13.04
N LEU A 104 -7.39 -5.62 12.70
CA LEU A 104 -5.99 -5.55 13.16
C LEU A 104 -5.14 -4.60 12.31
N PHE A 105 -5.66 -4.15 11.16
CA PHE A 105 -5.00 -3.24 10.24
C PHE A 105 -5.55 -1.82 10.39
N ASP A 106 -4.65 -0.84 10.34
CA ASP A 106 -4.97 0.58 10.50
C ASP A 106 -5.24 1.26 9.15
N VAL A 107 -4.58 0.79 8.09
CA VAL A 107 -4.58 1.41 6.76
C VAL A 107 -4.76 0.34 5.68
N LEU A 108 -5.70 0.58 4.76
CA LEU A 108 -5.93 -0.26 3.59
C LEU A 108 -5.51 0.50 2.33
N THR A 109 -4.79 -0.18 1.44
CA THR A 109 -4.37 0.36 0.15
C THR A 109 -5.09 -0.42 -0.96
N LEU A 110 -5.87 0.27 -1.80
CA LEU A 110 -6.62 -0.36 -2.88
C LEU A 110 -5.78 -0.45 -4.15
N TRP A 111 -5.67 -1.65 -4.72
CA TRP A 111 -4.91 -1.89 -5.94
C TRP A 111 -5.74 -2.65 -6.99
N SER A 112 -5.40 -2.41 -8.26
CA SER A 112 -5.88 -3.16 -9.42
C SER A 112 -4.76 -4.05 -9.96
N ARG A 113 -5.07 -5.29 -10.38
CA ARG A 113 -4.05 -6.22 -10.91
C ARG A 113 -3.78 -6.00 -12.40
N HIS A 114 -4.80 -5.54 -13.13
CA HIS A 114 -4.72 -5.25 -14.57
C HIS A 114 -5.28 -3.86 -14.86
N TYR A 115 -4.65 -3.11 -15.78
CA TYR A 115 -5.06 -1.72 -16.04
C TYR A 115 -6.51 -1.60 -16.51
N GLU A 116 -7.06 -2.59 -17.20
CA GLU A 116 -8.46 -2.58 -17.61
C GLU A 116 -9.43 -2.58 -16.42
N GLU A 117 -9.02 -3.14 -15.28
CA GLU A 117 -9.81 -3.12 -14.04
C GLU A 117 -9.94 -1.69 -13.48
N LEU A 118 -9.11 -0.75 -13.93
CA LEU A 118 -9.17 0.63 -13.47
C LEU A 118 -10.51 1.29 -13.83
N ASN A 119 -11.19 0.80 -14.87
CA ASN A 119 -12.56 1.23 -15.20
C ASN A 119 -13.56 0.98 -14.06
N ARG A 120 -13.27 0.04 -13.16
CA ARG A 120 -14.11 -0.28 -11.99
C ARG A 120 -13.65 0.42 -10.72
N LEU A 121 -12.63 1.29 -10.76
CA LEU A 121 -12.13 1.98 -9.56
C LEU A 121 -13.23 2.66 -8.74
N PRO A 122 -14.22 3.37 -9.33
CA PRO A 122 -15.30 3.97 -8.56
C PRO A 122 -16.09 2.96 -7.73
N GLU A 123 -16.54 1.88 -8.39
CA GLU A 123 -17.28 0.79 -7.75
C GLU A 123 -16.45 0.10 -6.66
N ARG A 124 -15.16 -0.19 -6.94
CA ARG A 124 -14.27 -0.88 -5.99
C ARG A 124 -13.95 -0.03 -4.77
N PHE A 125 -13.71 1.27 -4.95
CA PHE A 125 -13.44 2.16 -3.82
C PHE A 125 -14.67 2.35 -2.94
N GLU A 126 -15.86 2.50 -3.52
CA GLU A 126 -17.12 2.54 -2.76
C GLU A 126 -17.37 1.25 -1.98
N LEU A 127 -17.06 0.09 -2.58
CA LEU A 127 -17.17 -1.19 -1.87
C LEU A 127 -16.18 -1.27 -0.70
N LEU A 128 -14.94 -0.81 -0.88
CA LEU A 128 -13.95 -0.72 0.19
C LEU A 128 -14.43 0.19 1.34
N GLU A 129 -14.99 1.36 1.03
CA GLU A 129 -15.58 2.29 2.00
C GLU A 129 -16.69 1.65 2.81
N ARG A 130 -17.65 0.99 2.14
CA ARG A 130 -18.78 0.33 2.81
C ARG A 130 -18.32 -0.84 3.67
N LYS A 131 -17.36 -1.65 3.20
CA LYS A 131 -16.91 -2.87 3.89
C LYS A 131 -15.98 -2.56 5.07
N PHE A 132 -15.20 -1.49 4.99
CA PHE A 132 -14.19 -1.13 5.99
C PHE A 132 -14.31 0.34 6.41
N PRO A 133 -15.37 0.74 7.12
CA PRO A 133 -15.64 2.15 7.41
C PRO A 133 -14.62 2.80 8.36
N ARG A 134 -13.85 2.02 9.13
CA ARG A 134 -12.96 2.53 10.19
C ARG A 134 -11.54 2.82 9.72
N GLN A 135 -11.03 2.00 8.82
CA GLN A 135 -9.64 2.04 8.39
C GLN A 135 -9.39 3.25 7.49
N LYS A 136 -8.18 3.80 7.58
CA LYS A 136 -7.71 4.77 6.59
C LYS A 136 -7.58 4.11 5.22
N LYS A 137 -7.80 4.86 4.16
CA LYS A 137 -7.84 4.34 2.78
C LYS A 137 -6.94 5.15 1.88
N LEU A 138 -6.02 4.46 1.22
CA LEU A 138 -5.24 5.04 0.14
C LEU A 138 -5.56 4.34 -1.17
N LEU A 139 -5.53 5.10 -2.25
CA LEU A 139 -5.57 4.54 -3.60
C LEU A 139 -4.15 4.26 -4.10
N GLY A 140 -3.90 3.02 -4.51
CA GLY A 140 -2.69 2.61 -5.18
C GLY A 140 -2.65 3.08 -6.64
N ILE A 141 -1.51 3.61 -7.05
CA ILE A 141 -1.22 4.06 -8.41
C ILE A 141 0.03 3.32 -8.88
N TYR A 142 -0.06 2.66 -10.02
CA TYR A 142 1.04 1.88 -10.58
C TYR A 142 1.31 2.29 -12.04
N LEU A 143 2.58 2.12 -12.44
CA LEU A 143 3.11 2.63 -13.71
C LEU A 143 3.32 1.53 -14.74
N TYR A 144 3.39 0.27 -14.29
CA TYR A 144 3.68 -0.88 -15.13
C TYR A 144 2.67 -1.98 -14.83
N ASP A 145 2.00 -2.44 -15.87
CA ASP A 145 1.03 -3.50 -15.77
C ASP A 145 1.73 -4.86 -15.88
N TYR A 146 1.96 -5.49 -14.73
CA TYR A 146 2.70 -6.76 -14.67
C TYR A 146 2.07 -7.90 -15.49
N PRO A 147 0.74 -8.07 -15.57
CA PRO A 147 0.17 -9.13 -16.39
C PRO A 147 0.39 -8.95 -17.89
N SER A 148 0.27 -7.72 -18.41
CA SER A 148 0.55 -7.44 -19.83
C SER A 148 2.04 -7.31 -20.14
N GLY A 149 2.86 -6.97 -19.15
CA GLY A 149 4.28 -6.72 -19.34
C GLY A 149 4.58 -5.38 -20.01
N GLU A 150 3.66 -4.42 -19.89
CA GLU A 150 3.73 -3.14 -20.58
C GLU A 150 3.52 -1.96 -19.60
N PRO A 151 4.01 -0.75 -19.93
CA PRO A 151 3.63 0.46 -19.21
C PRO A 151 2.11 0.66 -19.23
N VAL A 152 1.55 1.18 -18.14
CA VAL A 152 0.13 1.53 -18.10
C VAL A 152 -0.15 2.63 -19.14
N PRO A 153 -1.12 2.46 -20.05
CA PRO A 153 -1.40 3.46 -21.07
C PRO A 153 -1.90 4.78 -20.48
N ASP A 154 -1.61 5.90 -21.16
CA ASP A 154 -1.93 7.26 -20.70
C ASP A 154 -3.40 7.48 -20.31
N GLU A 155 -4.32 6.84 -21.03
CA GLU A 155 -5.76 6.94 -20.73
C GLU A 155 -6.10 6.34 -19.35
N TYR A 156 -5.42 5.26 -18.98
CA TYR A 156 -5.57 4.58 -17.70
C TYR A 156 -4.78 5.29 -16.59
N MET A 157 -3.63 5.89 -16.91
CA MET A 157 -2.92 6.80 -16.01
C MET A 157 -3.81 8.00 -15.65
N LYS A 158 -4.46 8.62 -16.64
CA LYS A 158 -5.43 9.69 -16.45
C LYS A 158 -6.62 9.26 -15.60
N LEU A 159 -7.12 8.04 -15.82
CA LEU A 159 -8.23 7.48 -15.05
C LEU A 159 -7.85 7.34 -13.57
N GLN A 160 -6.78 6.61 -13.26
CA GLN A 160 -6.41 6.32 -11.87
C GLN A 160 -5.97 7.58 -11.11
N CYS A 161 -5.18 8.47 -11.74
CA CYS A 161 -4.70 9.69 -11.09
C CYS A 161 -5.82 10.73 -10.97
N GLY A 162 -6.64 10.89 -12.01
CA GLY A 162 -7.80 11.79 -11.99
C GLY A 162 -8.84 11.38 -10.95
N TYR A 163 -9.12 10.07 -10.84
CA TYR A 163 -10.00 9.54 -9.80
C TYR A 163 -9.40 9.67 -8.40
N GLY A 164 -8.11 9.36 -8.23
CA GLY A 164 -7.40 9.57 -6.97
C GLY A 164 -7.47 11.02 -6.50
N LEU A 165 -7.27 11.97 -7.42
CA LEU A 165 -7.40 13.39 -7.11
C LEU A 165 -8.83 13.78 -6.70
N LYS A 166 -9.84 13.24 -7.38
CA LYS A 166 -11.24 13.44 -6.99
C LYS A 166 -11.47 12.95 -5.55
N LEU A 167 -10.98 11.76 -5.20
CA LEU A 167 -11.12 11.21 -3.84
C LEU A 167 -10.46 12.08 -2.77
N LEU A 168 -9.29 12.65 -3.05
CA LEU A 168 -8.63 13.56 -2.12
C LEU A 168 -9.44 14.83 -1.87
N LYS A 169 -9.97 15.45 -2.94
CA LYS A 169 -10.83 16.65 -2.86
C LYS A 169 -12.15 16.40 -2.14
N GLU A 170 -12.68 15.19 -2.24
CA GLU A 170 -13.90 14.77 -1.55
C GLU A 170 -13.62 14.26 -0.12
N HIS A 171 -12.36 14.30 0.34
CA HIS A 171 -11.90 13.71 1.61
C HIS A 171 -12.30 12.24 1.81
N ARG A 172 -12.43 11.49 0.71
CA ARG A 172 -12.79 10.07 0.71
C ARG A 172 -11.59 9.14 0.80
N ALA A 173 -10.41 9.62 0.39
CA ALA A 173 -9.13 8.94 0.58
C ALA A 173 -8.22 9.76 1.50
N ASP A 174 -7.47 9.06 2.36
CA ASP A 174 -6.45 9.63 3.24
C ASP A 174 -5.13 9.92 2.49
N GLY A 175 -4.99 9.43 1.26
CA GLY A 175 -3.80 9.62 0.45
C GLY A 175 -3.78 8.80 -0.83
N LEU A 176 -2.72 8.99 -1.61
CA LEU A 176 -2.37 8.18 -2.77
C LEU A 176 -1.02 7.52 -2.49
N ILE A 177 -0.83 6.29 -2.97
CA ILE A 177 0.44 5.56 -2.87
C ILE A 177 0.89 5.14 -4.26
N PHE A 178 2.11 5.52 -4.64
CA PHE A 178 2.70 5.20 -5.93
C PHE A 178 3.59 3.97 -5.82
N LEU A 179 3.40 2.98 -6.70
CA LEU A 179 4.31 1.85 -6.86
C LEU A 179 5.50 2.28 -7.73
N THR A 180 6.65 2.51 -7.11
CA THR A 180 7.80 3.15 -7.76
C THR A 180 9.06 2.29 -7.82
N ASN A 181 9.17 1.24 -7.00
CA ASN A 181 10.44 0.59 -6.67
C ASN A 181 11.24 0.04 -7.86
N CYS A 182 10.60 -0.62 -8.84
CA CYS A 182 11.27 -1.19 -10.01
C CYS A 182 10.93 -0.48 -11.32
N VAL A 183 10.14 0.60 -11.27
CA VAL A 183 9.53 1.22 -12.45
C VAL A 183 9.83 2.71 -12.59
N MET A 184 10.31 3.36 -11.54
CA MET A 184 10.74 4.77 -11.62
C MET A 184 12.24 4.88 -11.92
N GLY A 185 12.59 5.82 -12.79
CA GLY A 185 13.96 6.08 -13.23
C GLY A 185 14.41 5.21 -14.41
N VAL A 186 13.55 4.33 -14.92
CA VAL A 186 13.87 3.44 -16.06
C VAL A 186 13.34 3.98 -17.40
N GLY A 187 12.57 5.08 -17.39
CA GLY A 187 12.15 5.80 -18.59
C GLY A 187 10.84 5.27 -19.19
N LEU A 188 9.90 4.81 -18.36
CA LEU A 188 8.58 4.39 -18.84
C LEU A 188 7.76 5.61 -19.31
N PRO A 189 6.98 5.50 -20.40
CA PRO A 189 6.04 6.55 -20.80
C PRO A 189 5.08 6.96 -19.66
N SER A 190 4.57 5.99 -18.91
CA SER A 190 3.70 6.19 -17.75
C SER A 190 4.39 6.96 -16.61
N GLU A 191 5.71 6.81 -16.44
CA GLU A 191 6.50 7.57 -15.47
C GLU A 191 6.56 9.05 -15.88
N TYR A 192 6.89 9.34 -17.13
CA TYR A 192 6.93 10.71 -17.63
C TYR A 192 5.56 11.37 -17.53
N TRP A 193 4.50 10.66 -17.92
CA TRP A 193 3.14 11.12 -17.75
C TRP A 193 2.83 11.47 -16.28
N LEU A 194 3.20 10.59 -15.33
CA LEU A 194 2.93 10.82 -13.91
C LEU A 194 3.63 12.10 -13.40
N ARG A 195 4.88 12.33 -13.82
CA ARG A 195 5.65 13.52 -13.43
C ARG A 195 4.97 14.80 -13.92
N ASP A 196 4.58 14.85 -15.19
CA ASP A 196 3.90 15.99 -15.78
C ASP A 196 2.54 16.24 -15.09
N TRP A 197 1.81 15.17 -14.79
CA TRP A 197 0.55 15.26 -14.06
C TRP A 197 0.75 15.82 -12.65
N ILE A 198 1.71 15.31 -11.86
CA ILE A 198 2.02 15.83 -10.53
C ILE A 198 2.38 17.32 -10.61
N ASP A 199 3.22 17.72 -11.57
CA ASP A 199 3.59 19.12 -11.74
C ASP A 199 2.40 20.04 -12.04
N SER A 200 1.40 19.53 -12.77
CA SER A 200 0.18 20.27 -13.07
C SER A 200 -0.77 20.42 -11.88
N VAL A 201 -0.70 19.54 -10.88
CA VAL A 201 -1.65 19.49 -9.74
C VAL A 201 -1.02 19.75 -8.37
N LYS A 202 0.31 19.84 -8.25
CA LYS A 202 1.03 19.95 -6.96
C LYS A 202 0.66 21.16 -6.09
N ASN A 203 0.05 22.19 -6.66
CA ASN A 203 -0.29 23.44 -5.97
C ASN A 203 -1.80 23.62 -5.74
N ILE A 204 -2.60 22.58 -5.92
CA ILE A 204 -4.03 22.65 -5.61
C ILE A 204 -4.24 22.58 -4.09
N GLU A 205 -5.24 23.30 -3.60
CA GLU A 205 -5.74 23.13 -2.24
C GLU A 205 -6.70 21.93 -2.20
N LEU A 206 -6.57 21.11 -1.15
CA LEU A 206 -7.40 19.93 -0.90
C LEU A 206 -8.42 20.23 0.19
#